data_AF-A0A132PB59-F1
#
_entry.id   AF-A0A132PB59-F1
#
_cell.length_a   1.000
_cell.length_b   1.000
_cell.length_c   1.000
_cell.angle_alpha   90.00
_cell.angle_beta   90.00
_cell.angle_gamma   90.00
#
_symmetry.space_group_name_H-M   'P 1'
#
loop_
_entity.id
_entity.type
_entity.pdbx_description
1 polymer ?
#
loop_
_entity_poly.entity_id
_entity_poly.type
_entity_poly.pdbx_seq_one_letter_code
_entity_poly.pdbx_strand_id
1 'polypeptide(L)'
;MKAGLTVLVPPHAGTAKPTPLTTIDCPCGDAHALWTDEGRLHERAILDTGETHLQRLPVAKVYARRNRAGTYRWYIDFATTCGTVHHQRIDTTDDDAARGYNRAEHLRQHTKTEDGDSVYDRCYGWREDAESLNNTLDRTLYGGRMTAHTATRQHGVMIGFALGRNAIAAYIHQRHQQPAAA
;
A
#
# COMPACT_ATOMS: atom_id res chain seq x y z
N MET A 1 -14.59 -5.31 10.37
CA MET A 1 -14.05 -4.10 9.70
C MET A 1 -12.53 -4.20 9.63
N LYS A 2 -11.91 -3.50 8.67
CA LYS A 2 -10.51 -3.56 8.19
C LYS A 2 -10.27 -4.49 6.99
N ALA A 3 -11.06 -4.33 5.93
CA ALA A 3 -10.44 -4.31 4.61
C ALA A 3 -9.61 -3.02 4.59
N GLY A 4 -8.28 -3.18 4.64
CA GLY A 4 -7.34 -2.11 4.97
C GLY A 4 -7.38 -0.96 3.96
N LEU A 5 -7.14 0.24 4.47
CA LEU A 5 -6.77 1.41 3.66
C LEU A 5 -5.46 1.06 2.94
N THR A 6 -5.47 0.98 1.62
CA THR A 6 -4.23 0.89 0.84
C THR A 6 -3.63 2.29 0.77
N VAL A 7 -2.44 2.45 1.36
CA VAL A 7 -1.74 3.73 1.40
C VAL A 7 -0.71 3.79 0.26
N LEU A 8 -0.88 4.76 -0.63
CA LEU A 8 0.07 5.10 -1.68
C LEU A 8 0.89 6.28 -1.18
N VAL A 9 2.21 6.12 -1.05
CA VAL A 9 3.09 7.16 -0.52
C VAL A 9 4.23 7.41 -1.50
N PRO A 10 4.45 8.65 -1.95
CA PRO A 10 5.64 8.97 -2.73
C PRO A 10 6.90 8.75 -1.89
N PRO A 11 8.04 8.40 -2.50
CA PRO A 11 9.31 8.45 -1.80
C PRO A 11 9.52 9.83 -1.17
N HIS A 12 9.88 9.87 0.09
CA HIS A 12 10.24 11.09 0.82
C HIS A 12 11.65 10.97 1.39
N ALA A 13 12.22 12.05 1.93
CA ALA A 13 13.61 12.09 2.39
C ALA A 13 14.01 11.00 3.40
N GLY A 14 13.02 10.41 4.10
CA GLY A 14 13.24 9.31 5.03
C GLY A 14 13.31 7.93 4.36
N THR A 15 12.65 7.75 3.21
CA THR A 15 12.70 6.48 2.44
C THR A 15 13.75 6.48 1.35
N ALA A 16 14.25 7.65 0.95
CA ALA A 16 15.34 7.78 -0.02
C ALA A 16 16.70 7.35 0.54
N LYS A 17 16.75 6.93 1.82
CA LYS A 17 17.97 6.42 2.45
C LYS A 17 17.86 4.91 2.59
N PRO A 18 18.80 4.16 2.01
CA PRO A 18 18.88 2.73 2.26
C PRO A 18 18.94 2.43 3.75
N THR A 19 18.02 1.59 4.22
CA THR A 19 17.89 1.24 5.64
C THR A 19 17.85 -0.27 5.78
N PRO A 20 18.63 -0.87 6.71
CA PRO A 20 18.54 -2.31 6.97
C PRO A 20 17.15 -2.64 7.51
N LEU A 21 16.53 -3.67 6.93
CA LEU A 21 15.21 -4.13 7.33
C LEU A 21 15.30 -5.31 8.30
N THR A 22 15.88 -6.41 7.82
CA THR A 22 16.02 -7.66 8.59
C THR A 22 16.99 -8.60 7.88
N THR A 23 17.35 -9.71 8.52
CA THR A 23 18.07 -10.81 7.88
C THR A 23 17.20 -12.05 7.96
N ILE A 24 17.08 -12.78 6.85
CA ILE A 24 16.28 -14.01 6.77
C ILE A 24 17.18 -15.21 6.54
N ASP A 25 16.94 -16.28 7.31
CA ASP A 25 17.56 -17.57 7.06
C ASP A 25 16.82 -18.26 5.91
N CYS A 26 17.55 -18.59 4.86
CA CYS A 26 16.99 -19.12 3.63
C CYS A 26 17.08 -20.64 3.57
N PRO A 27 16.05 -21.32 3.03
CA PRO A 27 16.14 -22.74 2.69
C PRO A 27 17.30 -23.10 1.75
N CYS A 28 17.89 -22.15 1.03
CA CYS A 28 19.09 -22.40 0.22
C CYS A 28 20.36 -22.65 1.06
N GLY A 29 20.31 -22.43 2.37
CA GLY A 29 21.43 -22.62 3.30
C GLY A 29 22.15 -21.33 3.70
N ASP A 30 21.82 -20.20 3.06
CA ASP A 30 22.43 -18.90 3.32
C ASP A 30 21.48 -17.95 4.07
N ALA A 31 22.05 -16.87 4.61
CA ALA A 31 21.30 -15.77 5.19
C ALA A 31 21.24 -14.58 4.23
N HIS A 32 20.04 -14.07 3.93
CA HIS A 32 19.86 -12.90 3.06
C HIS A 32 19.60 -11.65 3.90
N ALA A 33 20.48 -10.66 3.78
CA ALA A 33 20.32 -9.36 4.44
C ALA A 33 19.38 -8.46 3.62
N LEU A 34 18.17 -8.27 4.12
CA LEU A 34 17.13 -7.45 3.49
C LEU A 34 17.25 -5.99 3.91
N TRP A 35 17.10 -5.12 2.92
CA TRP A 35 17.18 -3.67 3.04
C TRP A 35 15.97 -3.03 2.38
N THR A 36 15.62 -1.83 2.82
CA THR A 36 14.65 -0.98 2.13
C THR A 36 15.36 0.20 1.51
N ASP A 37 15.12 0.45 0.23
CA ASP A 37 15.56 1.66 -0.48
C ASP A 37 14.44 2.17 -1.37
N GLU A 38 14.19 3.47 -1.32
CA GLU A 38 13.02 4.15 -1.90
C GLU A 38 11.66 3.49 -1.56
N GLY A 39 11.61 2.81 -0.41
CA GLY A 39 10.44 2.04 0.05
C GLY A 39 10.27 0.67 -0.62
N ARG A 40 11.26 0.19 -1.38
CA ARG A 40 11.28 -1.15 -2.00
C ARG A 40 12.24 -2.09 -1.30
N LEU A 41 11.94 -3.39 -1.37
CA LEU A 41 12.79 -4.45 -0.87
C LEU A 41 14.02 -4.64 -1.77
N HIS A 42 15.18 -4.68 -1.13
CA HIS A 42 16.46 -5.00 -1.72
C HIS A 42 17.15 -6.06 -0.87
N GLU A 43 18.04 -6.82 -1.50
CA GLU A 43 19.01 -7.65 -0.81
C GLU A 43 20.38 -7.01 -0.91
N ARG A 44 21.09 -7.00 0.22
CA ARG A 44 22.44 -6.46 0.27
C ARG A 44 23.44 -7.53 -0.14
N ALA A 45 24.15 -7.27 -1.23
CA ALA A 45 25.34 -8.00 -1.64
C ALA A 45 26.59 -7.15 -1.35
N ILE A 46 27.68 -7.80 -0.92
CA ILE A 46 29.00 -7.17 -0.85
C ILE A 46 29.76 -7.65 -2.08
N LEU A 47 30.16 -6.71 -2.94
CA LEU A 47 30.91 -7.02 -4.16
C LEU A 47 32.37 -7.37 -3.81
N ASP A 48 33.09 -7.96 -4.77
CA ASP A 48 34.52 -8.28 -4.63
C ASP A 48 35.39 -7.02 -4.37
N THR A 49 34.89 -5.84 -4.73
CA THR A 49 35.51 -4.53 -4.43
C THR A 49 35.38 -4.12 -2.96
N GLY A 50 34.59 -4.85 -2.16
CA GLY A 50 34.19 -4.47 -0.81
C GLY A 50 33.03 -3.48 -0.76
N GLU A 51 32.53 -3.03 -1.92
CA GLU A 51 31.40 -2.10 -1.99
C GLU A 51 30.08 -2.81 -1.70
N THR A 52 29.18 -2.08 -1.03
CA THR A 52 27.82 -2.56 -0.77
C THR A 52 26.95 -2.28 -1.99
N HIS A 53 26.40 -3.34 -2.57
CA HIS A 53 25.43 -3.29 -3.65
C HIS A 53 24.04 -3.71 -3.14
N LEU A 54 23.02 -2.95 -3.50
CA LEU A 54 21.62 -3.26 -3.16
C LEU A 54 20.92 -3.79 -4.41
N GLN A 55 20.70 -5.10 -4.44
CA GLN A 55 20.00 -5.75 -5.51
C GLN A 55 18.50 -5.72 -5.24
N ARG A 56 17.73 -5.12 -6.15
CA ARG A 56 16.26 -5.04 -6.02
C ARG A 56 15.66 -6.44 -6.03
N LEU A 57 14.78 -6.71 -5.05
CA LEU A 57 14.05 -7.98 -4.98
C LEU A 57 12.71 -7.89 -5.75
N PRO A 58 12.38 -8.88 -6.59
CA PRO A 58 11.09 -8.93 -7.24
C PRO A 58 10.00 -9.29 -6.23
N VAL A 59 9.09 -8.35 -5.98
CA VAL A 59 7.87 -8.58 -5.19
C VAL A 59 6.80 -9.13 -6.13
N ALA A 60 6.37 -10.38 -5.89
CA ALA A 60 5.36 -11.03 -6.71
C ALA A 60 3.96 -10.49 -6.40
N LYS A 61 3.61 -10.41 -5.11
CA LYS A 61 2.31 -9.88 -4.68
C LYS A 61 2.30 -9.47 -3.21
N VAL A 62 1.46 -8.48 -2.92
CA VAL A 62 1.02 -8.14 -1.57
C VAL A 62 -0.47 -8.44 -1.49
N TYR A 63 -0.89 -9.22 -0.49
CA TYR A 63 -2.27 -9.70 -0.44
C TYR A 63 -2.78 -9.93 0.97
N ALA A 64 -4.11 -9.85 1.13
CA ALA A 64 -4.78 -10.08 2.40
C ALA A 64 -5.42 -11.48 2.44
N ARG A 65 -5.39 -12.14 3.60
CA ARG A 65 -6.18 -13.34 3.91
C ARG A 65 -7.18 -13.03 5.02
N ARG A 66 -8.43 -13.49 4.84
CA ARG A 66 -9.49 -13.34 5.84
C ARG A 66 -9.40 -14.45 6.90
N ASN A 67 -9.44 -14.07 8.16
CA ASN A 67 -9.55 -14.99 9.29
C ASN A 67 -11.00 -15.37 9.58
N ARG A 68 -11.20 -16.50 10.27
CA ARG A 68 -12.52 -16.98 10.71
C ARG A 68 -13.30 -15.93 11.52
N ALA A 69 -12.60 -15.14 12.34
CA ALA A 69 -13.19 -14.07 13.16
C ALA A 69 -13.55 -12.78 12.37
N GLY A 70 -13.39 -12.76 11.04
CA GLY A 70 -13.68 -11.58 10.21
C GLY A 70 -12.60 -10.50 10.23
N THR A 71 -11.44 -10.79 10.81
CA THR A 71 -10.21 -9.96 10.70
C THR A 71 -9.39 -10.36 9.47
N TYR A 72 -8.39 -9.56 9.10
CA TYR A 72 -7.53 -9.82 7.94
C TYR A 72 -6.06 -9.84 8.37
N ARG A 73 -5.25 -10.68 7.71
CA ARG A 73 -3.78 -10.72 7.80
C ARG A 73 -3.19 -10.35 6.45
N TRP A 74 -2.09 -9.62 6.45
CA TRP A 74 -1.45 -9.18 5.21
C TRP A 74 -0.12 -9.87 5.02
N TYR A 75 0.13 -10.27 3.78
CA TYR A 75 1.32 -11.01 3.38
C TYR A 75 1.98 -10.37 2.17
N ILE A 76 3.29 -10.53 2.09
CA ILE A 76 4.12 -10.21 0.93
C ILE A 76 4.83 -11.47 0.47
N ASP A 77 4.78 -11.72 -0.83
CA ASP A 77 5.56 -12.76 -1.51
C ASP A 77 6.65 -12.07 -2.36
N PHE A 78 7.91 -12.43 -2.13
CA PHE A 78 9.05 -11.92 -2.89
C PHE A 78 10.10 -13.02 -3.08
N ALA A 79 10.88 -12.95 -4.15
CA ALA A 79 12.01 -13.86 -4.34
C ALA A 79 13.31 -13.18 -3.87
N THR A 80 14.15 -13.91 -3.16
CA THR A 80 15.54 -13.51 -2.88
C THR A 80 16.42 -13.71 -4.11
N THR A 81 17.65 -13.20 -4.06
CA THR A 81 18.60 -13.32 -5.19
C THR A 81 18.94 -14.78 -5.53
N CYS A 82 18.85 -15.70 -4.56
CA CYS A 82 19.01 -17.14 -4.80
C CYS A 82 17.80 -17.79 -5.48
N GLY A 83 16.73 -17.03 -5.76
CA GLY A 83 15.50 -17.49 -6.42
C GLY A 83 14.48 -18.13 -5.49
N THR A 84 14.78 -18.27 -4.20
CA THR A 84 13.82 -18.80 -3.22
C THR A 84 12.71 -17.79 -2.97
N VAL A 85 11.46 -18.24 -3.04
CA VAL A 85 10.29 -17.40 -2.75
C VAL A 85 10.01 -17.41 -1.26
N HIS A 86 10.06 -16.23 -0.66
CA HIS A 86 9.69 -16.01 0.73
C HIS A 86 8.28 -15.44 0.84
N HIS A 87 7.56 -15.91 1.86
CA HIS A 87 6.22 -15.46 2.20
C HIS A 87 6.23 -14.92 3.62
N GLN A 88 6.05 -13.61 3.79
CA GLN A 88 6.16 -12.95 5.08
C GLN A 88 4.89 -12.18 5.44
N ARG A 89 4.52 -12.21 6.72
CA ARG A 89 3.41 -11.40 7.26
C ARG A 89 3.90 -9.98 7.53
N ILE A 90 3.12 -8.98 7.15
CA ILE A 90 3.54 -7.56 7.18
C ILE A 90 2.66 -6.64 8.04
N ASP A 91 1.54 -7.13 8.59
CA ASP A 91 0.63 -6.31 9.40
C ASP A 91 0.98 -6.23 10.89
N THR A 92 1.93 -7.04 11.38
CA THR A 92 2.32 -7.11 12.80
C THR A 92 3.70 -7.73 12.98
N THR A 93 4.38 -7.41 14.09
CA THR A 93 5.52 -8.18 14.64
C THR A 93 5.11 -8.94 15.91
N ASP A 94 6.01 -9.76 16.46
CA ASP A 94 5.80 -10.47 17.73
C ASP A 94 5.69 -9.50 18.93
N ASP A 95 6.48 -8.42 18.93
CA ASP A 95 6.38 -7.37 19.97
C ASP A 95 5.06 -6.60 19.86
N ASP A 96 4.61 -6.31 18.65
CA ASP A 96 3.31 -5.66 18.44
C ASP A 96 2.15 -6.56 18.91
N ALA A 97 2.25 -7.86 18.64
CA ALA A 97 1.29 -8.85 19.11
C ALA A 97 1.26 -8.93 20.64
N ALA A 98 2.42 -8.91 21.29
CA ALA A 98 2.53 -8.90 22.75
C ALA A 98 1.91 -7.65 23.38
N ARG A 99 2.00 -6.49 22.71
CA ARG A 99 1.47 -5.20 23.19
C ARG A 99 0.07 -4.88 22.67
N GLY A 100 -0.51 -5.69 21.79
CA GLY A 100 -1.81 -5.45 21.16
C GLY A 100 -1.81 -4.27 20.15
N TYR A 101 -0.65 -3.83 19.68
CA TYR A 101 -0.54 -2.78 18.66
C TYR A 101 -0.63 -3.37 17.25
N ASN A 102 -1.09 -2.57 16.29
CA ASN A 102 -1.04 -2.92 14.87
C ASN A 102 -0.23 -1.83 14.16
N ARG A 103 0.79 -2.21 13.40
CA ARG A 103 1.61 -1.28 12.62
C ARG A 103 1.01 -1.03 11.24
N ALA A 104 -0.17 -0.43 11.20
CA ALA A 104 -0.78 -0.06 9.91
C ALA A 104 0.11 0.89 9.09
N GLU A 105 1.01 1.62 9.75
CA GLU A 105 2.03 2.48 9.15
C GLU A 105 3.13 1.71 8.39
N HIS A 106 3.35 0.42 8.69
CA HIS A 106 4.27 -0.46 7.96
C HIS A 106 3.62 -1.08 6.72
N LEU A 107 2.30 -0.93 6.53
CA LEU A 107 1.60 -1.26 5.30
C LEU A 107 1.86 -0.19 4.22
N ARG A 108 3.13 0.12 3.94
CA ARG A 108 3.51 0.84 2.73
C ARG A 108 3.46 -0.15 1.59
N GLN A 109 2.28 -0.26 0.97
CA GLN A 109 1.95 -1.38 0.10
C GLN A 109 2.46 -1.18 -1.34
N HIS A 110 2.54 0.07 -1.80
CA HIS A 110 2.86 0.36 -3.20
C HIS A 110 3.67 1.65 -3.33
N THR A 111 4.92 1.51 -3.78
CA THR A 111 5.80 2.61 -4.18
C THR A 111 5.75 2.82 -5.68
N LYS A 112 6.06 4.04 -6.14
CA LYS A 112 6.24 4.35 -7.56
C LYS A 112 7.19 3.36 -8.23
N THR A 113 6.86 2.86 -9.42
CA THR A 113 7.78 2.06 -10.24
C THR A 113 8.37 2.86 -11.39
N GLU A 114 9.59 2.50 -11.81
CA GLU A 114 10.18 3.09 -13.03
C GLU A 114 9.45 2.60 -14.28
N ASP A 115 8.95 1.36 -14.23
CA ASP A 115 8.25 0.70 -15.33
C ASP A 115 6.83 1.25 -15.58
N GLY A 116 6.30 2.09 -14.68
CA GLY A 116 4.99 2.74 -14.84
C GLY A 116 3.76 1.86 -14.61
N ASP A 117 3.93 0.56 -14.36
CA ASP A 117 2.83 -0.41 -14.27
C ASP A 117 2.41 -0.79 -12.84
N SER A 118 3.00 -0.18 -11.81
CA SER A 118 2.64 -0.50 -10.43
C SER A 118 1.23 -0.05 -10.04
N VAL A 119 0.72 -0.60 -8.94
CA VAL A 119 -0.50 -0.07 -8.30
C VAL A 119 -0.35 1.40 -7.94
N TYR A 120 0.85 1.85 -7.54
CA TYR A 120 1.10 3.27 -7.31
C TYR A 120 0.91 4.07 -8.60
N ASP A 121 1.54 3.69 -9.70
CA ASP A 121 1.48 4.46 -10.95
C ASP A 121 0.05 4.52 -11.50
N ARG A 122 -0.67 3.39 -11.42
CA ARG A 122 -2.07 3.30 -11.85
C ARG A 122 -3.05 4.07 -10.98
N CYS A 123 -2.82 4.17 -9.67
CA CYS A 123 -3.79 4.74 -8.73
C CYS A 123 -3.43 6.14 -8.23
N TYR A 124 -2.13 6.43 -8.04
CA TYR A 124 -1.67 7.71 -7.51
C TYR A 124 -1.88 8.85 -8.51
N GLY A 125 -1.85 8.59 -9.82
CA GLY A 125 -2.20 9.60 -10.84
C GLY A 125 -3.62 10.15 -10.68
N TRP A 126 -4.55 9.37 -10.11
CA TRP A 126 -5.92 9.80 -9.82
C TRP A 126 -6.05 10.63 -8.53
N ARG A 127 -4.93 10.92 -7.86
CA ARG A 127 -4.91 11.73 -6.65
C ARG A 127 -5.49 13.11 -6.91
N GLU A 128 -5.09 13.78 -8.01
CA GLU A 128 -5.57 15.13 -8.31
C GLU A 128 -7.10 15.16 -8.46
N ASP A 129 -7.68 14.17 -9.13
CA ASP A 129 -9.13 14.02 -9.27
C ASP A 129 -9.81 13.74 -7.92
N ALA A 130 -9.23 12.85 -7.10
CA ALA A 130 -9.71 12.56 -5.75
C ALA A 130 -9.65 13.79 -4.83
N GLU A 131 -8.55 14.53 -4.85
CA GLU A 131 -8.34 15.74 -4.07
C GLU A 131 -9.24 16.88 -4.54
N SER A 132 -9.45 17.02 -5.85
CA SER A 132 -10.38 18.00 -6.42
C SER A 132 -11.82 17.78 -5.93
N LEU A 133 -12.28 16.52 -5.92
CA LEU A 133 -13.59 16.15 -5.40
C LEU A 133 -13.70 16.37 -3.88
N ASN A 134 -12.68 16.00 -3.11
CA ASN A 134 -12.67 16.25 -1.67
C ASN A 134 -12.63 17.75 -1.36
N ASN A 135 -11.85 18.54 -2.10
CA ASN A 135 -11.83 19.99 -2.01
C ASN A 135 -13.19 20.61 -2.39
N THR A 136 -13.89 20.03 -3.36
CA THR A 136 -15.27 20.42 -3.69
C THR A 136 -16.19 20.16 -2.51
N LEU A 137 -16.11 18.98 -1.88
CA LEU A 137 -16.86 18.69 -0.66
C LEU A 137 -16.58 19.73 0.42
N ASP A 138 -15.31 19.98 0.74
CA ASP A 138 -14.89 20.97 1.74
C ASP A 138 -15.43 22.38 1.44
N ARG A 139 -15.39 22.80 0.18
CA ARG A 139 -15.94 24.09 -0.28
C ARG A 139 -17.46 24.18 -0.20
N THR A 140 -18.16 23.05 -0.36
CA THR A 140 -19.63 23.00 -0.24
C THR A 140 -20.11 23.00 1.22
N LEU A 141 -19.21 22.76 2.19
CA LEU A 141 -19.56 22.84 3.60
C LEU A 141 -19.73 24.30 4.03
N TYR A 142 -20.93 24.65 4.49
CA TYR A 142 -21.26 26.00 4.94
C TYR A 142 -20.36 26.42 6.12
N GLY A 143 -19.54 27.46 5.91
CA GLY A 143 -18.58 27.95 6.92
C GLY A 143 -17.47 26.94 7.27
N GLY A 144 -17.14 26.01 6.37
CA GLY A 144 -16.17 24.95 6.64
C GLY A 144 -16.66 23.91 7.66
N ARG A 145 -17.97 23.89 7.93
CA ARG A 145 -18.60 23.00 8.89
C ARG A 145 -19.65 22.14 8.21
N MET A 146 -19.63 20.86 8.52
CA MET A 146 -20.65 19.96 8.06
C MET A 146 -22.00 20.33 8.68
N THR A 147 -23.05 20.41 7.87
CA THR A 147 -24.45 20.71 8.27
C THR A 147 -25.12 19.53 8.98
N ALA A 148 -24.35 18.77 9.75
CA ALA A 148 -24.76 17.63 10.55
C ALA A 148 -24.16 17.76 11.96
N HIS A 149 -25.01 17.72 12.98
CA HIS A 149 -24.63 18.05 14.36
C HIS A 149 -24.15 16.87 15.22
N THR A 150 -24.19 15.64 14.72
CA THR A 150 -23.72 14.46 15.46
C THR A 150 -22.72 13.66 14.64
N ALA A 151 -21.76 13.02 15.31
CA ALA A 151 -20.74 12.20 14.66
C ALA A 151 -21.35 11.15 13.71
N THR A 152 -22.45 10.50 14.11
CA THR A 152 -23.16 9.53 13.25
C THR A 152 -23.72 10.16 11.99
N ARG A 153 -24.31 11.36 12.08
CA ARG A 153 -24.87 12.06 10.90
C ARG A 153 -23.75 12.58 10.01
N GLN A 154 -22.67 13.10 10.58
CA GLN A 154 -21.49 13.52 9.83
C GLN A 154 -20.86 12.34 9.09
N HIS A 155 -20.74 11.20 9.76
CA HIS A 155 -20.27 9.97 9.15
C HIS A 155 -21.20 9.52 8.00
N GLY A 156 -22.52 9.64 8.18
CA GLY A 156 -23.51 9.36 7.14
C GLY A 156 -23.33 10.23 5.88
N VAL A 157 -23.05 11.52 6.06
CA VAL A 157 -22.74 12.44 4.93
C VAL A 157 -21.48 11.97 4.19
N MET A 158 -20.42 11.62 4.92
CA MET A 158 -19.16 11.13 4.31
C MET A 158 -19.35 9.81 3.57
N ILE A 159 -20.14 8.88 4.13
CA ILE A 159 -20.50 7.62 3.46
C ILE A 159 -21.30 7.93 2.18
N GLY A 160 -22.30 8.80 2.25
CA GLY A 160 -23.12 9.18 1.10
C GLY A 160 -22.29 9.78 -0.03
N PHE A 161 -21.36 10.68 0.30
CA PHE A 161 -20.41 11.24 -0.65
C PHE A 161 -19.54 10.16 -1.31
N ALA A 162 -18.94 9.27 -0.50
CA ALA A 162 -18.12 8.18 -1.02
C ALA A 162 -18.91 7.20 -1.90
N LEU A 163 -20.15 6.87 -1.53
CA LEU A 163 -21.05 6.03 -2.33
C LEU A 163 -21.40 6.69 -3.66
N GLY A 164 -21.73 7.99 -3.66
CA GLY A 164 -22.01 8.75 -4.87
C GLY A 164 -20.82 8.75 -5.82
N ARG A 165 -19.61 9.00 -5.30
CA ARG A 165 -18.37 8.93 -6.07
C ARG A 165 -18.16 7.55 -6.69
N ASN A 166 -18.30 6.49 -5.90
CA ASN A 166 -18.13 5.12 -6.37
C ASN A 166 -19.17 4.74 -7.44
N ALA A 167 -20.42 5.20 -7.29
CA ALA A 167 -21.48 4.96 -8.27
C ALA A 167 -21.18 5.63 -9.62
N ILE A 168 -20.72 6.89 -9.60
CA ILE A 168 -20.31 7.61 -10.82
C ILE A 168 -19.11 6.91 -11.48
N ALA A 169 -18.08 6.54 -10.71
CA ALA A 169 -16.92 5.82 -11.23
C ALA A 169 -17.32 4.47 -11.85
N ALA A 170 -18.18 3.71 -11.19
CA ALA A 170 -18.71 2.45 -11.71
C ALA A 170 -19.48 2.65 -13.02
N TYR A 171 -20.33 3.68 -13.10
CA TYR A 171 -21.07 4.03 -14.31
C TYR A 171 -20.16 4.39 -15.48
N ILE A 172 -19.15 5.25 -15.25
CA ILE A 172 -18.17 5.63 -16.27
C ILE A 172 -17.38 4.41 -16.73
N HIS A 173 -16.94 3.56 -15.80
CA HIS A 173 -16.22 2.33 -16.11
C HIS A 173 -17.05 1.38 -17.00
N GLN A 174 -18.32 1.17 -16.64
CA GLN A 174 -19.25 0.35 -17.43
C GLN A 174 -19.45 0.93 -18.84
N ARG A 175 -19.57 2.26 -18.98
CA ARG A 175 -19.66 2.91 -20.29
C ARG A 175 -18.42 2.73 -21.15
N HIS A 176 -17.22 2.80 -20.57
CA HIS A 176 -15.97 2.57 -21.31
C HIS A 176 -15.79 1.11 -21.72
N GLN A 177 -16.37 0.16 -20.99
CA GLN A 177 -16.35 -1.27 -21.32
C GLN A 177 -17.40 -1.67 -22.36
N GLN A 178 -18.42 -0.83 -22.60
CA GLN A 178 -19.35 -1.06 -23.69
C GLN A 178 -18.64 -0.73 -25.02
N PRO A 179 -18.47 -1.71 -25.93
CA PRO A 179 -17.95 -1.41 -27.26
C PRO A 179 -18.90 -0.41 -27.92
N ALA A 180 -18.33 0.55 -28.66
CA ALA A 180 -19.13 1.45 -29.48
C ALA A 180 -20.05 0.59 -30.36
N ALA A 181 -21.36 0.73 -30.18
CA ALA A 181 -22.32 0.05 -31.03
C ALA A 181 -22.02 0.44 -32.48
N ALA A 182 -21.71 -0.56 -33.30
CA ALA A 182 -21.45 -0.43 -34.73
C ALA A 182 -22.72 0.03 -35.48
#